data_AF-A0AAV7H590-F1
#
_entry.id   AF-A0AAV7H590-F1
#
_cell.length_a   1.000
_cell.length_b   1.000
_cell.length_c   1.000
_cell.angle_alpha   90.00
_cell.angle_beta   90.00
_cell.angle_gamma   90.00
#
_symmetry.space_group_name_H-M   'P 1'
#
loop_
_entity.id
_entity.type
_entity.pdbx_description
1 polymer ?
#
loop_
_entity_poly.entity_id
_entity_poly.type
_entity_poly.pdbx_seq_one_letter_code
_entity_poly.pdbx_strand_id
1 'polypeptide(L)'
;MIYHFLNQTILKVIGNTSRVCIMDFSIYSDFHWPPFMKIFHIPFVYQVLASKLDEVKVEDLHLKEEDVLIINCLFRINSFGNETMNVDFTRDKFLNNLRKLNSALFVNVTTMEPLELHFFVMRFREVLYHLSRLFNRLEVTALREYEQRMLVERDLYGNSMIDIISCEGAGRLESPKMYKQTQVRCLRARFEQLPFSSEIAIIHVKLVPISVLVKPF
;
A
#
# COMPACT_ATOMS: atom_id res chain seq x y z
N MET A 1 -0.53 -12.16 -2.66
CA MET A 1 0.51 -12.42 -1.61
C MET A 1 0.42 -11.43 -0.45
N ILE A 2 0.45 -10.11 -0.66
CA ILE A 2 0.36 -9.09 0.41
C ILE A 2 -0.91 -9.25 1.28
N TYR A 3 -2.09 -9.34 0.66
CA TYR A 3 -3.37 -9.51 1.38
C TYR A 3 -3.41 -10.77 2.25
N HIS A 4 -2.73 -11.85 1.86
CA HIS A 4 -2.70 -13.08 2.65
C HIS A 4 -2.00 -12.85 4.00
N PHE A 5 -0.82 -12.25 3.98
CA PHE A 5 -0.05 -11.94 5.19
C PHE A 5 -0.71 -10.87 6.05
N LEU A 6 -1.27 -9.85 5.40
CA LEU A 6 -2.09 -8.83 6.05
C LEU A 6 -3.23 -9.48 6.84
N ASN A 7 -4.04 -10.31 6.17
CA ASN A 7 -5.20 -10.95 6.78
C ASN A 7 -4.79 -11.89 7.91
N GLN A 8 -3.70 -12.66 7.77
CA GLN A 8 -3.20 -13.50 8.86
C GLN A 8 -2.79 -12.67 10.10
N THR A 9 -2.14 -11.53 9.89
CA THR A 9 -1.70 -10.65 10.98
C THR A 9 -2.91 -10.02 11.67
N ILE A 10 -3.86 -9.54 10.87
CA ILE A 10 -5.14 -9.02 11.34
C ILE A 10 -5.88 -10.05 12.19
N LEU A 11 -6.00 -11.31 11.71
CA LEU A 11 -6.66 -12.38 12.45
C LEU A 11 -5.97 -12.70 13.78
N LYS A 12 -4.62 -12.70 13.82
CA LYS A 12 -3.86 -12.87 15.06
C LYS A 12 -4.12 -11.76 16.08
N VAL A 13 -4.24 -10.51 15.63
CA VAL A 13 -4.50 -9.36 16.52
C VAL A 13 -5.95 -9.32 17.00
N ILE A 14 -6.90 -9.62 16.13
CA ILE A 14 -8.33 -9.69 16.48
C ILE A 14 -8.58 -10.81 17.50
N GLY A 15 -7.88 -11.95 17.37
CA GLY A 15 -8.10 -13.10 18.24
C GLY A 15 -9.57 -13.52 18.24
N ASN A 16 -10.22 -13.44 19.41
CA ASN A 16 -11.63 -13.83 19.59
C ASN A 16 -12.59 -12.64 19.69
N THR A 17 -12.16 -11.42 19.32
CA THR A 17 -13.04 -10.25 19.39
C THR A 17 -14.25 -10.42 18.48
N SER A 18 -15.43 -10.05 19.00
CA SER A 18 -16.71 -10.17 18.30
C SER A 18 -16.99 -9.05 17.31
N ARG A 19 -16.32 -7.90 17.44
CA ARG A 19 -16.56 -6.69 16.65
C ARG A 19 -15.23 -6.03 16.25
N VAL A 20 -15.07 -5.80 14.95
CA VAL A 20 -13.85 -5.26 14.36
C VAL A 20 -14.22 -4.15 13.39
N CYS A 21 -13.55 -3.00 13.51
CA CYS A 21 -13.62 -1.92 12.56
C CYS A 21 -12.31 -1.86 11.77
N ILE A 22 -12.38 -2.03 10.45
CA ILE A 22 -11.22 -1.88 9.57
C ILE A 22 -11.36 -0.56 8.84
N MET A 23 -10.47 0.38 9.13
CA MET A 23 -10.34 1.64 8.42
C MET A 23 -9.33 1.48 7.28
N ASP A 24 -9.81 1.49 6.04
CA ASP A 24 -8.98 1.26 4.85
C ASP A 24 -8.65 2.55 4.11
N PHE A 25 -7.35 2.81 3.95
CA PHE A 25 -6.79 3.93 3.19
C PHE A 25 -6.13 3.49 1.88
N SER A 26 -6.35 2.26 1.41
CA SER A 26 -5.70 1.76 0.18
C SER A 26 -6.07 2.59 -1.06
N ILE A 27 -5.17 2.66 -2.06
CA ILE A 27 -5.39 3.47 -3.28
C ILE A 27 -5.93 2.62 -4.45
N TYR A 28 -5.79 1.29 -4.36
CA TYR A 28 -5.97 0.39 -5.51
C TYR A 28 -6.95 -0.77 -5.26
N SER A 29 -7.64 -0.77 -4.11
CA SER A 29 -8.25 -2.00 -3.59
C SER A 29 -9.44 -1.80 -2.67
N ASP A 30 -10.14 -0.67 -2.78
CA ASP A 30 -11.34 -0.37 -1.98
C ASP A 30 -12.45 -1.45 -2.15
N PHE A 31 -12.32 -2.29 -3.18
CA PHE A 31 -13.24 -3.36 -3.51
C PHE A 31 -12.85 -4.75 -3.01
N HIS A 32 -11.75 -4.94 -2.26
CA HIS A 32 -11.39 -6.30 -1.84
C HIS A 32 -12.20 -6.82 -0.64
N TRP A 33 -12.58 -5.95 0.31
CA TRP A 33 -13.32 -6.37 1.50
C TRP A 33 -14.73 -6.86 1.20
N PRO A 34 -15.59 -6.16 0.43
CA PRO A 34 -16.98 -6.60 0.28
C PRO A 34 -17.14 -7.98 -0.38
N PRO A 35 -16.43 -8.30 -1.49
CA PRO A 35 -16.43 -9.65 -2.05
C PRO A 35 -15.86 -10.68 -1.09
N PHE A 36 -14.77 -10.36 -0.39
CA PHE A 36 -14.16 -11.26 0.59
C PHE A 36 -15.15 -11.62 1.71
N MET A 37 -15.77 -10.62 2.36
CA MET A 37 -16.75 -10.86 3.43
C MET A 37 -17.96 -11.65 2.93
N LYS A 38 -18.43 -11.37 1.71
CA LYS A 38 -19.56 -12.07 1.10
C LYS A 38 -19.26 -13.55 0.83
N ILE A 39 -18.07 -13.86 0.29
CA ILE A 39 -17.64 -15.24 0.00
C ILE A 39 -17.57 -16.08 1.28
N PHE A 40 -17.13 -15.48 2.39
CA PHE A 40 -17.00 -16.18 3.67
C PHE A 40 -18.23 -16.06 4.58
N HIS A 41 -19.33 -15.49 4.08
CA HIS A 41 -20.57 -15.29 4.83
C HIS A 41 -20.36 -14.56 6.17
N ILE A 42 -19.41 -13.63 6.22
CA ILE A 42 -19.12 -12.82 7.40
C ILE A 42 -20.10 -11.65 7.41
N PRO A 43 -20.90 -11.46 8.48
CA PRO A 43 -21.74 -10.27 8.61
C PRO A 43 -20.87 -9.01 8.64
N PHE A 44 -21.14 -8.06 7.76
CA PHE A 44 -20.36 -6.83 7.67
C PHE A 44 -21.24 -5.61 7.34
N VAL A 45 -20.75 -4.44 7.73
CA VAL A 45 -21.27 -3.14 7.31
C VAL A 45 -20.14 -2.40 6.61
N TYR A 46 -20.41 -1.86 5.43
CA TYR A 46 -19.45 -1.05 4.69
C TYR A 46 -19.91 0.42 4.72
N GLN A 47 -19.08 1.30 5.27
CA GLN A 47 -19.35 2.72 5.39
C GLN A 47 -18.25 3.49 4.65
N VAL A 48 -18.66 4.46 3.83
CA VAL A 48 -17.76 5.39 3.16
C VAL A 48 -17.63 6.63 4.02
N LEU A 49 -16.39 7.02 4.34
CA LEU A 49 -16.10 8.26 5.06
C LEU A 49 -15.49 9.28 4.11
N ALA A 50 -16.21 10.37 3.85
CA ALA A 50 -15.70 11.50 3.07
C ALA A 50 -14.98 12.48 4.00
N SER A 51 -13.65 12.38 4.09
CA SER A 51 -12.81 13.26 4.90
C SER A 51 -11.41 13.41 4.29
N LYS A 52 -10.67 14.44 4.69
CA LYS A 52 -9.24 14.51 4.37
C LYS A 52 -8.50 13.45 5.18
N LEU A 53 -7.52 12.81 4.54
CA LEU A 53 -6.78 11.68 5.11
C LEU A 53 -6.17 12.00 6.49
N ASP A 54 -5.68 13.22 6.66
CA ASP A 54 -4.99 13.72 7.85
C ASP A 54 -5.91 14.41 8.88
N GLU A 55 -7.24 14.38 8.66
CA GLU A 55 -8.23 15.06 9.51
C GLU A 55 -9.31 14.13 10.07
N VAL A 56 -9.26 12.81 9.79
CA VAL A 56 -10.20 11.83 10.34
C VAL A 56 -10.10 11.74 11.86
N LYS A 57 -11.24 11.76 12.54
CA LYS A 57 -11.30 11.66 14.01
C LYS A 57 -11.93 10.35 14.45
N VAL A 58 -11.76 10.00 15.73
CA VAL A 58 -12.33 8.78 16.31
C VAL A 58 -13.86 8.83 16.28
N GLU A 59 -14.43 10.01 16.46
CA GLU A 59 -15.88 10.21 16.48
C GLU A 59 -16.53 9.89 15.13
N ASP A 60 -15.80 10.09 14.03
CA ASP A 60 -16.24 9.80 12.67
C ASP A 60 -16.40 8.28 12.42
N LEU A 61 -15.76 7.45 13.24
CA LEU A 61 -15.75 5.99 13.11
C LEU A 61 -16.90 5.31 13.85
N HIS A 62 -17.63 6.03 14.71
CA HIS A 62 -18.74 5.51 15.52
C HIS A 62 -18.41 4.21 16.26
N LEU A 63 -17.19 4.11 16.80
CA LEU A 63 -16.70 2.92 17.52
C LEU A 63 -17.45 2.73 18.85
N LYS A 64 -17.75 1.47 19.17
CA LYS A 64 -18.17 1.05 20.51
C LYS A 64 -16.97 0.70 21.38
N GLU A 65 -17.17 0.62 22.69
CA GLU A 65 -16.11 0.36 23.67
C GLU A 65 -15.42 -1.00 23.43
N GLU A 66 -16.16 -1.99 22.93
CA GLU A 66 -15.67 -3.32 22.59
C GLU A 66 -15.10 -3.46 21.16
N ASP A 67 -15.16 -2.41 20.33
CA ASP A 67 -14.72 -2.48 18.94
C ASP A 67 -13.19 -2.42 18.84
N VAL A 68 -12.60 -3.40 18.14
CA VAL A 68 -11.18 -3.36 17.81
C VAL A 68 -10.97 -2.61 16.50
N LEU A 69 -10.27 -1.48 16.56
CA LEU A 69 -9.90 -0.70 15.38
C LEU A 69 -8.59 -1.21 14.76
N ILE A 70 -8.64 -1.46 13.45
CA ILE A 70 -7.48 -1.77 12.60
C ILE A 70 -7.40 -0.72 11.50
N ILE A 71 -6.22 -0.16 11.29
CA ILE A 71 -5.95 0.78 10.21
C ILE A 71 -5.15 0.06 9.13
N ASN A 72 -5.73 -0.10 7.94
CA ASN A 72 -5.08 -0.66 6.77
C ASN A 72 -4.66 0.46 5.81
N CYS A 73 -3.36 0.57 5.53
CA CYS A 73 -2.78 1.66 4.75
C CYS A 73 -1.84 1.08 3.69
N LEU A 74 -2.40 0.73 2.52
CA LEU A 74 -1.63 0.15 1.42
C LEU A 74 -1.19 1.24 0.43
N PHE A 75 0.12 1.44 0.33
CA PHE A 75 0.80 2.38 -0.57
C PHE A 75 0.45 3.87 -0.36
N ARG A 76 -0.42 4.21 0.59
CA ARG A 76 -0.98 5.56 0.76
C ARG A 76 -0.01 6.60 1.31
N ILE A 77 0.91 6.25 2.20
CA ILE A 77 1.86 7.24 2.76
C ILE A 77 2.75 7.86 1.68
N ASN A 78 3.01 7.11 0.59
CA ASN A 78 3.88 7.55 -0.49
C ASN A 78 3.18 8.50 -1.47
N SER A 79 1.84 8.56 -1.46
CA SER A 79 1.06 9.44 -2.36
C SER A 79 0.96 10.88 -1.85
N PHE A 80 1.45 11.17 -0.64
CA PHE A 80 1.65 12.55 -0.24
C PHE A 80 2.84 13.11 -1.03
N GLY A 81 2.67 14.26 -1.69
CA GLY A 81 3.66 14.88 -2.58
C GLY A 81 5.01 15.22 -1.91
N ASN A 82 6.05 15.40 -2.73
CA ASN A 82 7.40 15.72 -2.26
C ASN A 82 7.60 17.24 -2.23
N GLU A 83 7.28 17.86 -1.10
CA GLU A 83 7.25 19.31 -0.99
C GLU A 83 8.43 19.82 -0.15
N THR A 84 9.45 20.33 -0.87
CA THR A 84 10.76 20.75 -0.36
C THR A 84 10.77 22.08 0.40
N MET A 85 9.62 22.69 0.68
CA MET A 85 9.52 23.91 1.47
C MET A 85 8.24 23.82 2.33
N ASN A 86 8.39 23.54 3.64
CA ASN A 86 7.34 23.49 4.68
C ASN A 86 6.42 22.25 4.81
N VAL A 87 6.70 21.09 4.22
CA VAL A 87 5.69 20.00 4.13
C VAL A 87 6.14 18.61 4.59
N ASP A 88 7.25 18.51 5.34
CA ASP A 88 7.44 17.32 6.20
C ASP A 88 6.25 17.14 7.20
N PHE A 89 5.50 18.21 7.48
CA PHE A 89 4.33 18.18 8.35
C PHE A 89 3.16 17.32 7.84
N THR A 90 2.89 17.16 6.54
CA THR A 90 1.61 16.50 6.14
C THR A 90 1.63 14.99 6.41
N ARG A 91 2.75 14.31 6.09
CA ARG A 91 2.91 12.88 6.41
C ARG A 91 3.00 12.66 7.90
N ASP A 92 3.72 13.52 8.60
CA ASP A 92 3.86 13.43 10.04
C ASP A 92 2.54 13.77 10.74
N LYS A 93 1.76 14.73 10.24
CA LYS A 93 0.39 15.04 10.69
C LYS A 93 -0.53 13.86 10.45
N PHE A 94 -0.47 13.22 9.28
CA PHE A 94 -1.22 12.00 8.98
C PHE A 94 -0.86 10.89 9.98
N LEU A 95 0.42 10.55 10.15
CA LEU A 95 0.86 9.52 11.11
C LEU A 95 0.49 9.85 12.56
N ASN A 96 0.65 11.12 12.96
CA ASN A 96 0.23 11.59 14.28
C ASN A 96 -1.28 11.49 14.46
N ASN A 97 -2.06 11.74 13.41
CA ASN A 97 -3.50 11.56 13.42
C ASN A 97 -3.87 10.08 13.58
N LEU A 98 -3.25 9.18 12.79
CA LEU A 98 -3.43 7.74 12.95
C LEU A 98 -3.09 7.27 14.36
N ARG A 99 -2.05 7.84 14.98
CA ARG A 99 -1.67 7.50 16.35
C ARG A 99 -2.75 7.89 17.37
N LYS A 100 -3.42 9.02 17.16
CA LYS A 100 -4.54 9.50 18.01
C LYS A 100 -5.78 8.62 17.89
N LEU A 101 -5.98 7.95 16.75
CA LEU A 101 -7.07 6.99 16.58
C LEU A 101 -6.94 5.76 17.49
N ASN A 102 -5.76 5.54 18.07
CA ASN A 102 -5.49 4.48 19.04
C ASN A 102 -5.90 3.07 18.56
N SER A 103 -5.60 2.76 17.31
CA SER A 103 -5.86 1.43 16.72
C SER A 103 -5.04 0.34 17.38
N ALA A 104 -5.60 -0.87 17.47
CA ALA A 104 -4.88 -2.06 17.94
C ALA A 104 -3.78 -2.49 16.95
N LEU A 105 -4.00 -2.25 15.65
CA LEU A 105 -3.04 -2.55 14.59
C LEU A 105 -3.06 -1.47 13.52
N PHE A 106 -1.88 -0.97 13.18
CA PHE A 106 -1.66 -0.15 12.01
C PHE A 106 -0.80 -0.92 11.00
N VAL A 107 -1.35 -1.21 9.83
CA VAL A 107 -0.63 -1.87 8.75
C VAL A 107 -0.28 -0.86 7.68
N ASN A 108 1.02 -0.69 7.45
CA ASN A 108 1.55 0.13 6.38
C ASN A 108 2.28 -0.73 5.36
N VAL A 109 1.84 -0.70 4.11
CA VAL A 109 2.55 -1.33 2.99
C VAL A 109 3.16 -0.24 2.13
N THR A 110 4.45 -0.35 1.88
CA THR A 110 5.22 0.61 1.09
C THR A 110 6.11 -0.12 0.10
N THR A 111 6.50 0.58 -0.97
CA THR A 111 7.42 0.06 -1.97
C THR A 111 8.85 0.11 -1.44
N MET A 112 9.66 -0.92 -1.75
CA MET A 112 11.06 -0.98 -1.33
C MET A 112 12.00 -0.19 -2.26
N GLU A 113 11.49 0.32 -3.38
CA GLU A 113 12.32 0.86 -4.45
C GLU A 113 12.71 2.32 -4.21
N PRO A 114 14.02 2.64 -4.27
CA PRO A 114 14.52 3.97 -3.99
C PRO A 114 14.31 4.86 -5.22
N LEU A 115 13.19 5.58 -5.28
CA LEU A 115 12.93 6.53 -6.36
C LEU A 115 13.08 8.01 -5.94
N GLU A 116 13.64 8.26 -4.76
CA GLU A 116 14.00 9.62 -4.31
C GLU A 116 15.30 10.11 -4.97
N LEU A 117 15.34 10.09 -6.30
CA LEU A 117 16.47 10.60 -7.06
C LEU A 117 16.17 12.04 -7.48
N HIS A 118 16.99 12.98 -7.03
CA HIS A 118 16.79 14.40 -7.32
C HIS A 118 17.17 14.74 -8.78
N PHE A 119 17.96 13.88 -9.43
CA PHE A 119 18.44 14.07 -10.79
C PHE A 119 17.59 13.29 -11.80
N PHE A 120 17.09 13.99 -12.82
CA PHE A 120 16.26 13.44 -13.89
C PHE A 120 16.85 12.19 -14.54
N VAL A 121 18.12 12.22 -14.96
CA VAL A 121 18.77 11.09 -15.66
C VAL A 121 18.78 9.82 -14.81
N MET A 122 19.03 9.96 -13.51
CA MET A 122 19.01 8.83 -12.59
C MET A 122 17.58 8.32 -12.38
N ARG A 123 16.60 9.22 -12.16
CA ARG A 123 15.18 8.83 -12.07
C ARG A 123 14.72 8.08 -13.31
N PHE A 124 14.96 8.65 -14.49
CA PHE A 124 14.56 8.07 -15.76
C PHE A 124 15.12 6.66 -15.93
N ARG A 125 16.41 6.47 -15.61
CA ARG A 125 17.05 5.16 -15.69
C ARG A 125 16.44 4.16 -14.69
N GLU A 126 16.27 4.54 -13.43
CA GLU A 126 15.69 3.62 -12.42
C GLU A 126 14.22 3.30 -12.70
N VAL A 127 13.43 4.27 -13.19
CA VAL A 127 12.06 4.05 -13.64
C VAL A 127 12.05 3.02 -14.78
N LEU A 128 12.88 3.19 -15.80
CA LEU A 128 12.94 2.22 -16.91
C LEU A 128 13.31 0.81 -16.43
N TYR A 129 14.26 0.68 -15.50
CA TYR A 129 14.59 -0.63 -14.90
C TYR A 129 13.41 -1.22 -14.13
N HIS A 130 12.72 -0.40 -13.33
CA HIS A 130 11.55 -0.84 -12.58
C HIS A 130 10.43 -1.31 -13.53
N LEU A 131 10.17 -0.54 -14.59
CA LEU A 131 9.17 -0.87 -15.60
C LEU A 131 9.49 -2.14 -16.33
N SER A 132 10.71 -2.31 -16.81
CA SER A 132 11.14 -3.56 -17.44
C SER A 132 10.82 -4.76 -16.54
N ARG A 133 11.07 -4.66 -15.23
CA ARG A 133 10.75 -5.74 -14.28
C ARG A 133 9.25 -5.95 -14.05
N LEU A 134 8.44 -4.89 -14.13
CA LEU A 134 6.97 -5.00 -14.03
C LEU A 134 6.37 -5.61 -15.28
N PHE A 135 6.69 -5.08 -16.46
CA PHE A 135 6.18 -5.57 -17.74
C PHE A 135 6.64 -7.01 -18.03
N ASN A 136 7.88 -7.37 -17.69
CA ASN A 136 8.33 -8.76 -17.78
C ASN A 136 7.53 -9.71 -16.87
N ARG A 137 7.07 -9.24 -15.70
CA ARG A 137 6.20 -10.03 -14.83
C ARG A 137 4.80 -10.17 -15.44
N LEU A 138 4.23 -9.07 -15.93
CA LEU A 138 2.93 -9.08 -16.59
C LEU A 138 2.91 -9.99 -17.81
N GLU A 139 3.98 -9.99 -18.60
CA GLU A 139 4.14 -10.86 -19.78
C GLU A 139 3.98 -12.35 -19.45
N VAL A 140 4.43 -12.77 -18.27
CA VAL A 140 4.33 -14.17 -17.82
C VAL A 140 2.98 -14.47 -17.15
N THR A 141 2.31 -13.47 -16.57
CA THR A 141 1.09 -13.66 -15.76
C THR A 141 -0.22 -13.31 -16.47
N ALA A 142 -0.18 -12.55 -17.57
CA ALA A 142 -1.36 -12.06 -18.27
C ALA A 142 -1.10 -11.98 -19.78
N LEU A 143 -2.05 -12.50 -20.57
CA LEU A 143 -1.99 -12.40 -22.03
C LEU A 143 -2.10 -10.94 -22.49
N ARG A 144 -1.43 -10.59 -23.59
CA ARG A 144 -1.38 -9.20 -24.09
C ARG A 144 -2.74 -8.71 -24.58
N GLU A 145 -3.57 -9.63 -25.04
CA GLU A 145 -4.90 -9.41 -25.60
C GLU A 145 -5.94 -9.08 -24.53
N TYR A 146 -5.63 -9.35 -23.25
CA TYR A 146 -6.53 -9.01 -22.16
C TYR A 146 -6.62 -7.51 -21.97
N GLU A 147 -7.82 -6.96 -22.17
CA GLU A 147 -8.11 -5.55 -21.98
C GLU A 147 -7.75 -5.08 -20.56
N GLN A 148 -7.95 -5.94 -19.56
CA GLN A 148 -7.58 -5.66 -18.17
C GLN A 148 -6.06 -5.42 -18.02
N ARG A 149 -5.23 -6.14 -18.79
CA ARG A 149 -3.79 -5.93 -18.80
C ARG A 149 -3.47 -4.56 -19.39
N MET A 150 -4.08 -4.19 -20.51
CA MET A 150 -3.88 -2.88 -21.14
C MET A 150 -4.27 -1.73 -20.20
N LEU A 151 -5.38 -1.86 -19.47
CA LEU A 151 -5.81 -0.88 -18.47
C LEU A 151 -4.80 -0.75 -17.33
N VAL A 152 -4.29 -1.87 -16.82
CA VAL A 152 -3.25 -1.86 -15.77
C VAL A 152 -1.95 -1.21 -16.27
N GLU A 153 -1.50 -1.58 -17.46
CA GLU A 153 -0.27 -1.03 -18.04
C GLU A 153 -0.38 0.48 -18.31
N ARG A 154 -1.49 0.94 -18.90
CA ARG A 154 -1.71 2.34 -19.28
C ARG A 154 -2.13 3.20 -18.09
N ASP A 155 -3.18 2.82 -17.39
CA ASP A 155 -3.89 3.71 -16.46
C ASP A 155 -3.38 3.59 -15.02
N LEU A 156 -2.89 2.41 -14.63
CA LEU A 156 -2.30 2.22 -13.31
C LEU A 156 -0.81 2.56 -13.33
N TYR A 157 -0.03 1.84 -14.12
CA TYR A 157 1.42 2.05 -14.13
C TYR A 157 1.81 3.28 -14.96
N GLY A 158 1.22 3.47 -16.15
CA GLY A 158 1.58 4.57 -17.07
C GLY A 158 1.42 5.96 -16.45
N ASN A 159 0.31 6.21 -15.76
CA ASN A 159 0.08 7.50 -15.10
C ASN A 159 1.09 7.79 -13.97
N SER A 160 1.36 6.80 -13.11
CA SER A 160 2.38 6.95 -12.06
C SER A 160 3.78 7.19 -12.65
N MET A 161 4.11 6.57 -13.79
CA MET A 161 5.38 6.80 -14.48
C MET A 161 5.53 8.23 -15.01
N ILE A 162 4.48 8.73 -15.68
CA ILE A 162 4.49 10.08 -16.25
C ILE A 162 4.72 11.08 -15.13
N ASP A 163 4.05 10.93 -13.99
CA ASP A 163 4.26 11.81 -12.83
C ASP A 163 5.71 11.75 -12.34
N ILE A 164 6.28 10.55 -12.15
CA ILE A 164 7.66 10.38 -11.66
C ILE A 164 8.71 10.98 -12.61
N ILE A 165 8.52 10.84 -13.93
CA ILE A 165 9.49 11.29 -14.94
C ILE A 165 9.32 12.79 -15.24
N SER A 166 8.08 13.25 -15.42
CA SER A 166 7.78 14.57 -15.96
C SER A 166 7.59 15.65 -14.89
N CYS A 167 7.22 15.30 -13.66
CA CYS A 167 6.99 16.26 -12.58
C CYS A 167 8.26 16.46 -11.72
N GLU A 168 8.51 17.72 -11.32
CA GLU A 168 9.60 18.11 -10.43
C GLU A 168 9.05 18.79 -9.17
N GLY A 169 9.77 18.66 -8.04
CA GLY A 169 9.42 19.32 -6.77
C GLY A 169 8.00 19.01 -6.28
N ALA A 170 7.28 20.04 -5.85
CA ALA A 170 5.92 19.96 -5.30
C ALA A 170 4.85 19.50 -6.31
N GLY A 171 5.15 19.54 -7.61
CA GLY A 171 4.25 19.04 -8.65
C GLY A 171 4.23 17.52 -8.75
N ARG A 172 5.18 16.80 -8.11
CA ARG A 172 5.26 15.34 -8.12
C ARG A 172 4.43 14.75 -6.98
N LEU A 173 3.38 14.01 -7.35
CA LEU A 173 2.43 13.39 -6.44
C LEU A 173 2.93 12.03 -5.93
N GLU A 174 3.58 11.26 -6.80
CA GLU A 174 4.15 9.95 -6.48
C GLU A 174 5.62 10.10 -6.10
N SER A 175 5.90 9.93 -4.81
CA SER A 175 7.28 9.87 -4.31
C SER A 175 7.51 8.59 -3.53
N PRO A 176 7.89 7.48 -4.20
CA PRO A 176 8.23 6.23 -3.54
C PRO A 176 9.42 6.46 -2.59
N LYS A 177 9.11 6.56 -1.29
CA LYS A 177 10.12 6.63 -0.24
C LYS A 177 10.55 5.23 0.16
N MET A 178 11.82 5.10 0.51
CA MET A 178 12.39 3.83 0.96
C MET A 178 11.68 3.37 2.26
N TYR A 179 11.44 2.08 2.40
CA TYR A 179 10.94 1.44 3.63
C TYR A 179 11.56 2.03 4.92
N LYS A 180 12.87 2.23 4.96
CA LYS A 180 13.58 2.80 6.11
C LYS A 180 13.12 4.22 6.47
N GLN A 181 12.83 5.06 5.48
CA GLN A 181 12.37 6.43 5.73
C GLN A 181 10.95 6.42 6.31
N THR A 182 10.08 5.58 5.78
CA THR A 182 8.72 5.41 6.31
C THR A 182 8.76 4.80 7.71
N GLN A 183 9.64 3.82 7.93
CA GLN A 183 9.89 3.22 9.25
C GLN A 183 10.34 4.27 10.29
N VAL A 184 11.32 5.12 9.95
CA VAL A 184 11.76 6.21 10.84
C VAL A 184 10.62 7.18 11.17
N ARG A 185 9.75 7.51 10.20
CA ARG A 185 8.58 8.35 10.46
C ARG A 185 7.56 7.69 11.38
N CYS A 186 7.27 6.40 11.18
CA CYS A 186 6.40 5.64 12.08
C CYS A 186 6.96 5.64 13.52
N LEU A 187 8.27 5.42 13.69
CA LEU A 187 8.91 5.47 15.00
C LEU A 187 8.80 6.86 15.66
N ARG A 188 8.99 7.94 14.89
CA ARG A 188 8.81 9.32 15.39
C ARG A 188 7.38 9.62 15.82
N ALA A 189 6.39 9.05 15.12
CA ALA A 189 4.97 9.12 15.49
C ALA A 189 4.60 8.14 16.63
N ARG A 190 5.59 7.52 17.30
CA ARG A 190 5.41 6.61 18.45
C ARG A 190 4.64 5.33 18.09
N PHE A 191 4.80 4.84 16.86
CA PHE A 191 4.45 3.48 16.52
C PHE A 191 5.61 2.54 16.85
N GLU A 192 5.26 1.34 17.29
CA GLU A 192 6.20 0.26 17.50
C GLU A 192 5.99 -0.82 16.44
N GLN A 193 7.09 -1.34 15.91
CA GLN A 193 6.99 -2.39 14.90
C GLN A 193 6.69 -3.72 15.58
N LEU A 194 5.55 -4.31 15.22
CA LEU A 194 5.27 -5.70 15.58
C LEU A 194 6.27 -6.62 14.87
N PRO A 195 7.05 -7.43 15.61
CA PRO A 195 7.96 -8.38 15.00
C PRO A 195 7.13 -9.42 14.23
N PHE A 196 7.45 -9.61 12.95
CA PHE A 196 6.87 -10.70 12.18
C PHE A 196 7.30 -12.03 12.81
N SER A 197 6.36 -12.96 12.99
CA SER A 197 6.71 -14.32 13.44
C SER A 197 7.73 -14.92 12.47
N SER A 198 8.76 -15.57 13.01
CA SER A 198 9.92 -16.13 12.28
C SER A 198 9.56 -17.05 11.10
N GLU A 199 8.36 -17.60 11.08
CA GLU A 199 7.79 -18.37 9.96
C GLU A 199 7.62 -17.57 8.66
N ILE A 200 7.58 -16.24 8.72
CA ILE A 200 7.24 -15.36 7.58
C ILE A 200 8.44 -14.52 7.11
N ALA A 201 9.48 -14.35 7.93
CA ALA A 201 10.58 -13.44 7.65
C ALA A 201 11.57 -13.93 6.57
N ILE A 202 11.54 -15.21 6.19
CA ILE A 202 12.44 -15.77 5.18
C ILE A 202 11.63 -16.64 4.21
N ILE A 203 10.94 -16.00 3.28
CA ILE A 203 10.64 -16.65 2.00
C ILE A 203 11.28 -15.83 0.90
N HIS A 204 12.56 -16.12 0.62
CA HIS A 204 13.09 -15.94 -0.72
C HIS A 204 12.29 -16.87 -1.64
N VAL A 205 11.14 -16.40 -2.14
CA VAL A 205 10.42 -17.15 -3.19
C VAL A 205 11.28 -17.06 -4.45
N LYS A 206 12.09 -18.09 -4.70
CA LYS A 206 12.70 -18.31 -6.01
C LYS A 206 11.60 -18.86 -6.93
N LEU A 207 10.85 -17.97 -7.57
CA LEU A 207 10.06 -18.36 -8.73
C LEU A 207 11.03 -18.69 -9.86
N VAL A 208 11.24 -19.98 -10.11
CA VAL A 208 11.84 -20.47 -11.36
C VAL A 208 10.69 -20.59 -12.35
N PRO A 209 10.54 -19.69 -13.34
CA PRO A 209 9.56 -19.91 -14.39
C PRO A 209 9.97 -21.19 -15.14
N ILE A 210 9.14 -22.24 -15.04
CA ILE A 210 9.24 -23.38 -15.95
C ILE A 210 8.73 -22.86 -17.29
N SER A 211 9.66 -22.42 -18.14
CA SER A 211 9.40 -22.23 -19.55
C SER A 211 9.25 -23.63 -20.16
N VAL A 212 8.00 -24.07 -20.34
CA VAL A 212 7.72 -25.15 -21.28
C VAL A 212 7.97 -24.55 -22.66
N LEU A 213 9.10 -24.93 -23.28
CA LEU A 213 9.43 -24.61 -24.67
C LEU A 213 8.33 -25.18 -25.58
N VAL A 214 7.32 -24.37 -25.89
CA VAL A 214 6.48 -24.63 -27.06
C VAL A 214 7.28 -24.11 -28.26
N LYS A 215 7.78 -25.05 -29.09
CA LYS A 215 8.46 -24.71 -30.34
C LYS A 215 7.49 -23.94 -31.25
N PRO A 216 7.93 -22.84 -31.89
CA PRO A 216 7.14 -22.20 -32.94
C PRO A 216 7.10 -23.12 -34.17
N PHE A 217 5.92 -23.27 -34.76
CA PHE A 217 5.75 -23.66 -36.17
C PHE A 217 5.90 -22.43 -37.05
#